data_AF-A0A5E8BZX2-F1
#
_entry.id   AF-A0A5E8BZX2-F1
#
_cell.length_a   1.000
_cell.length_b   1.000
_cell.length_c   1.000
_cell.angle_alpha   90.00
_cell.angle_beta   90.00
_cell.angle_gamma   90.00
#
_symmetry.space_group_name_H-M   'P 1'
#
loop_
_entity.id
_entity.type
_entity.pdbx_description
1 polymer ?
#
loop_
_entity_poly.entity_id
_entity_poly.type
_entity_poly.pdbx_seq_one_letter_code
_entity_poly.pdbx_strand_id
1 'polypeptide(L)'
;MKTFHIVFLLGLLVSLLVGLATASPEDQQYQRRSGNRRSSKRSGGSNQQRQQRQQQQQHNPYDQQPGQRKFNQNWSSLDREIFHLNEQIRNDPELGPATSFYSWLDISKRSSQADIDRAYKQLSRKIHPDKVTATRERALKKKLKEQKEAEAEAATATATDTATAAAENDAPVTPKVKPLSASERKHLYKDATDRFARLGLVYKILSDTHARERYDFFLDHGFPKLKGADYFYSRYRPGTVFVFVFIFLLVSAGQYVSKKITVSRHRRYMLSVIDEAKALAWPSGIPAGNTRGVVLDNGKEFHVHPDGQVYLLDTKDSRKKYLLDPTEIVDPVWSETIIYTVPIKLYKMINKNYGGRKVGRKEEDVPKNNSQSQESEKEDESDSSVEKKINGAKQANKMGGRRRK
;
A
#
# COMPACT_ATOMS: atom_id res chain seq x y z
N MET A 1 -4.06 16.62 -2.70
CA MET A 1 -4.39 16.82 -4.13
C MET A 1 -3.22 16.49 -5.07
N LYS A 2 -2.03 17.12 -4.96
CA LYS A 2 -0.90 16.94 -5.91
C LYS A 2 -0.47 15.47 -6.20
N THR A 3 -0.63 14.54 -5.26
CA THR A 3 -0.29 13.12 -5.44
C THR A 3 -1.20 12.37 -6.42
N PHE A 4 -2.50 12.70 -6.49
CA PHE A 4 -3.45 11.99 -7.37
C PHE A 4 -3.16 12.22 -8.85
N HIS A 5 -2.69 13.41 -9.24
CA HIS A 5 -2.34 13.69 -10.63
C HIS A 5 -1.12 12.90 -11.12
N ILE A 6 -0.16 12.58 -10.24
CA ILE A 6 1.03 11.80 -10.60
C ILE A 6 0.65 10.34 -10.90
N VAL A 7 -0.24 9.74 -10.10
CA VAL A 7 -0.76 8.39 -10.35
C VAL A 7 -1.58 8.34 -11.64
N PHE A 8 -2.40 9.36 -11.90
CA PHE A 8 -3.20 9.46 -13.12
C PHE A 8 -2.34 9.60 -14.38
N LEU A 9 -1.29 10.43 -14.34
CA LEU A 9 -0.32 10.59 -15.43
C LEU A 9 0.45 9.30 -15.72
N LEU A 10 0.89 8.56 -14.69
CA LEU A 10 1.56 7.27 -14.87
C LEU A 10 0.62 6.20 -15.46
N GLY A 11 -0.64 6.15 -15.02
CA GLY A 11 -1.64 5.25 -15.60
C GLY A 11 -1.91 5.55 -17.08
N LEU A 12 -2.03 6.83 -17.45
CA LEU A 12 -2.25 7.26 -18.82
C LEU A 12 -1.04 6.92 -19.72
N LEU A 13 0.19 7.11 -19.22
CA LEU A 13 1.42 6.78 -19.94
C LEU A 13 1.59 5.26 -20.16
N VAL A 14 1.17 4.43 -19.21
CA VAL A 14 1.13 2.96 -19.40
C VAL A 14 0.09 2.55 -20.44
N SER A 15 -1.12 3.12 -20.44
CA SER A 15 -2.10 2.87 -21.52
C SER A 15 -1.57 3.29 -22.89
N LEU A 16 -0.85 4.41 -22.97
CA LEU A 16 -0.31 4.93 -24.23
C LEU A 16 0.83 4.05 -24.79
N LEU A 17 1.61 3.40 -23.92
CA LEU A 17 2.61 2.39 -24.31
C LEU A 17 1.99 1.06 -24.77
N VAL A 18 0.82 0.67 -24.25
CA VAL A 18 0.10 -0.53 -24.70
C VAL A 18 -0.64 -0.28 -26.01
N GLY A 19 -1.25 0.89 -26.18
CA GLY A 19 -1.99 1.26 -27.39
C GLY A 19 -1.14 1.43 -28.66
N LEU A 20 0.18 1.62 -28.51
CA LEU A 20 1.10 1.81 -29.64
C LEU A 20 1.49 0.51 -30.37
N ALA A 21 1.06 -0.67 -29.87
CA ALA A 21 1.49 -1.97 -30.38
C ALA A 21 0.56 -2.60 -31.44
N THR A 22 -0.58 -1.97 -31.77
CA THR A 22 -1.63 -2.58 -32.63
C THR A 22 -2.27 -1.60 -33.63
N ALA A 23 -1.56 -0.57 -34.07
CA ALA A 23 -2.07 0.42 -35.03
C ALA A 23 -1.64 0.08 -36.47
N SER A 24 -2.57 -0.40 -37.29
CA SER A 24 -2.38 -0.54 -38.75
C SER A 24 -2.47 0.84 -39.44
N PRO A 25 -1.65 1.16 -40.45
CA PRO A 25 -1.52 2.52 -40.97
C PRO A 25 -2.48 2.86 -42.12
N GLU A 26 -3.79 2.93 -41.84
CA GLU A 26 -4.77 3.61 -42.70
C GLU A 26 -5.55 4.68 -41.89
N ASP A 27 -6.43 5.44 -42.55
CA ASP A 27 -7.24 6.54 -41.98
C ASP A 27 -6.48 7.77 -41.41
N GLN A 28 -5.65 8.42 -42.26
CA GLN A 28 -5.28 9.84 -42.10
C GLN A 28 -5.93 10.78 -43.14
N GLN A 29 -7.25 10.64 -43.36
CA GLN A 29 -8.04 11.62 -44.11
C GLN A 29 -9.41 11.84 -43.45
N TYR A 30 -9.54 12.90 -42.63
CA TYR A 30 -10.78 13.70 -42.40
C TYR A 30 -10.64 14.61 -41.16
N GLN A 31 -10.00 15.78 -41.27
CA GLN A 31 -10.08 16.88 -40.27
C GLN A 31 -9.68 18.25 -40.90
N ARG A 32 -10.39 18.68 -41.97
CA ARG A 32 -10.26 20.04 -42.54
C ARG A 32 -11.57 20.60 -43.13
N ARG A 33 -12.51 21.05 -42.30
CA ARG A 33 -13.30 22.30 -42.53
C ARG A 33 -14.30 22.59 -41.40
N SER A 34 -14.62 23.88 -41.26
CA SER A 34 -15.50 24.53 -40.25
C SER A 34 -14.84 24.84 -38.90
N GLY A 35 -15.16 25.97 -38.25
CA GLY A 35 -15.96 27.09 -38.74
C GLY A 35 -15.95 28.25 -37.75
N ASN A 36 -15.23 29.33 -38.06
CA ASN A 36 -14.98 30.40 -37.09
C ASN A 36 -16.26 31.24 -36.83
N ARG A 37 -16.93 31.02 -35.69
CA ARG A 37 -18.08 31.80 -35.24
C ARG A 37 -17.86 32.35 -33.83
N ARG A 38 -17.60 33.65 -33.75
CA ARG A 38 -17.69 34.43 -32.51
C ARG A 38 -19.15 34.43 -32.03
N SER A 39 -19.38 34.17 -30.75
CA SER A 39 -20.69 34.34 -30.10
C SER A 39 -20.52 35.02 -28.74
N SER A 40 -21.59 35.62 -28.22
CA SER A 40 -21.52 36.68 -27.21
C SER A 40 -21.44 36.20 -25.75
N LYS A 41 -20.70 36.94 -24.93
CA LYS A 41 -20.82 36.85 -23.46
C LYS A 41 -22.16 37.45 -23.03
N ARG A 42 -23.07 36.65 -22.46
CA ARG A 42 -24.22 37.16 -21.70
C ARG A 42 -24.65 36.21 -20.57
N SER A 43 -24.75 36.78 -19.36
CA SER A 43 -25.41 36.27 -18.13
C SER A 43 -25.50 34.74 -17.92
N GLY A 44 -24.51 34.17 -17.21
CA GLY A 44 -24.54 32.76 -16.77
C GLY A 44 -24.92 32.53 -15.28
N GLY A 45 -25.04 33.58 -14.47
CA GLY A 45 -25.05 33.45 -12.99
C GLY A 45 -26.33 32.89 -12.36
N SER A 46 -27.50 33.17 -12.94
CA SER A 46 -28.80 32.88 -12.28
C SER A 46 -29.19 31.40 -12.28
N ASN A 47 -28.80 30.62 -13.29
CA ASN A 47 -29.21 29.22 -13.41
C ASN A 47 -28.50 28.31 -12.40
N GLN A 48 -27.22 28.55 -12.08
CA GLN A 48 -26.55 27.79 -11.02
C GLN A 48 -27.23 27.98 -9.67
N GLN A 49 -27.64 29.21 -9.33
CA GLN A 49 -28.28 29.50 -8.05
C GLN A 49 -29.72 28.98 -7.98
N ARG A 50 -30.43 28.89 -9.12
CA ARG A 50 -31.71 28.17 -9.23
C ARG A 50 -31.55 26.66 -9.07
N GLN A 51 -30.55 26.05 -9.72
CA GLN A 51 -30.24 24.62 -9.58
C GLN A 51 -29.81 24.27 -8.15
N GLN A 52 -29.00 25.11 -7.49
CA GLN A 52 -28.65 24.94 -6.07
C GLN A 52 -29.87 25.01 -5.16
N ARG A 53 -30.78 25.97 -5.37
CA ARG A 53 -32.05 26.03 -4.62
C ARG A 53 -32.94 24.82 -4.88
N GLN A 54 -33.02 24.33 -6.11
CA GLN A 54 -33.77 23.10 -6.43
C GLN A 54 -33.13 21.87 -5.79
N GLN A 55 -31.80 21.75 -5.76
CA GLN A 55 -31.09 20.67 -5.05
C GLN A 55 -31.30 20.73 -3.54
N GLN A 56 -31.35 21.94 -2.95
CA GLN A 56 -31.71 22.13 -1.53
C GLN A 56 -33.20 21.82 -1.24
N GLN A 57 -34.06 21.83 -2.27
CA GLN A 57 -35.46 21.44 -2.22
C GLN A 57 -35.70 19.97 -2.62
N GLN A 58 -34.66 19.20 -2.93
CA GLN A 58 -34.80 17.76 -3.20
C GLN A 58 -34.99 16.98 -1.90
N HIS A 59 -36.23 17.01 -1.42
CA HIS A 59 -36.86 16.01 -0.57
C HIS A 59 -36.10 15.67 0.72
N ASN A 60 -36.23 16.53 1.73
CA ASN A 60 -35.95 16.13 3.11
C ASN A 60 -36.92 14.99 3.49
N PRO A 61 -36.48 13.74 3.75
CA PRO A 61 -37.39 12.59 3.88
C PRO A 61 -38.26 12.59 5.16
N TYR A 62 -38.24 13.67 5.93
CA TYR A 62 -38.74 13.76 7.30
C TYR A 62 -39.88 14.78 7.49
N ASP A 63 -40.25 15.51 6.42
CA ASP A 63 -41.35 16.50 6.41
C ASP A 63 -42.75 15.85 6.49
N GLN A 64 -42.81 14.53 6.73
CA GLN A 64 -44.05 13.76 6.84
C GLN A 64 -44.54 13.66 8.29
N GLN A 65 -45.86 13.78 8.45
CA GLN A 65 -46.57 13.94 9.73
C GLN A 65 -46.34 12.79 10.73
N PRO A 66 -46.43 13.07 12.04
CA PRO A 66 -46.26 12.07 13.09
C PRO A 66 -47.40 11.03 13.06
N GLY A 67 -47.10 9.85 12.52
CA GLY A 67 -48.04 8.72 12.46
C GLY A 67 -47.74 7.69 11.36
N GLN A 68 -47.01 8.06 10.29
CA GLN A 68 -46.73 7.16 9.16
C GLN A 68 -45.24 7.12 8.74
N ARG A 69 -44.31 7.43 9.65
CA ARG A 69 -42.87 7.41 9.37
C ARG A 69 -42.32 5.98 9.25
N LYS A 70 -42.49 5.36 8.08
CA LYS A 70 -41.78 4.14 7.70
C LYS A 70 -40.29 4.45 7.51
N PHE A 71 -39.45 3.98 8.43
CA PHE A 71 -38.00 4.08 8.29
C PHE A 71 -37.54 3.19 7.13
N ASN A 72 -37.15 3.82 6.02
CA ASN A 72 -36.59 3.13 4.86
C ASN A 72 -35.33 2.33 5.25
N GLN A 73 -35.10 1.19 4.60
CA GLN A 73 -33.97 0.29 4.93
C GLN A 73 -32.58 0.95 4.77
N ASN A 74 -32.50 2.05 4.01
CA ASN A 74 -31.30 2.87 3.86
C ASN A 74 -31.18 3.88 5.01
N TRP A 75 -30.52 3.49 6.11
CA TRP A 75 -30.19 4.38 7.24
C TRP A 75 -29.49 5.67 6.78
N SER A 76 -29.92 6.83 7.30
CA SER A 76 -29.30 8.13 7.04
C SER A 76 -27.93 8.28 7.74
N SER A 77 -27.22 9.40 7.51
CA SER A 77 -25.99 9.72 8.26
C SER A 77 -26.25 9.75 9.76
N LEU A 78 -27.31 10.48 10.17
CA LEU A 78 -27.62 10.69 11.58
C LEU A 78 -27.99 9.39 12.30
N ASP A 79 -28.67 8.46 11.63
CA ASP A 79 -29.00 7.16 12.22
C ASP A 79 -27.72 6.35 12.48
N ARG A 80 -26.75 6.40 11.56
CA ARG A 80 -25.42 5.77 11.71
C ARG A 80 -24.58 6.44 12.80
N GLU A 81 -24.63 7.77 12.90
CA GLU A 81 -24.01 8.54 13.98
C GLU A 81 -24.59 8.14 15.35
N ILE A 82 -25.93 8.00 15.45
CA ILE A 82 -26.61 7.47 16.64
C ILE A 82 -26.14 6.05 16.97
N PHE A 83 -26.13 5.13 16.00
CA PHE A 83 -25.73 3.73 16.23
C PHE A 83 -24.28 3.63 16.72
N HIS A 84 -23.36 4.32 16.05
CA HIS A 84 -21.94 4.30 16.40
C HIS A 84 -21.67 4.93 17.77
N LEU A 85 -22.36 6.02 18.12
CA LEU A 85 -22.24 6.66 19.43
C LEU A 85 -22.82 5.79 20.56
N ASN A 86 -23.95 5.12 20.32
CA ASN A 86 -24.54 4.16 21.25
C ASN A 86 -23.62 2.94 21.46
N GLU A 87 -23.00 2.43 20.40
CA GLU A 87 -21.99 1.37 20.48
C GLU A 87 -20.74 1.83 21.26
N GLN A 88 -20.21 3.03 20.98
CA GLN A 88 -19.07 3.60 21.72
C GLN A 88 -19.33 3.78 23.21
N ILE A 89 -20.55 4.12 23.61
CA ILE A 89 -20.95 4.30 25.02
C ILE A 89 -21.08 2.96 25.72
N ARG A 90 -21.73 1.98 25.08
CA ARG A 90 -21.94 0.64 25.64
C ARG A 90 -20.66 -0.20 25.69
N ASN A 91 -19.68 0.11 24.85
CA ASN A 91 -18.34 -0.47 24.86
C ASN A 91 -17.34 0.30 25.76
N ASP A 92 -17.73 1.39 26.43
CA ASP A 92 -16.85 2.09 27.36
C ASP A 92 -16.82 1.36 28.72
N PRO A 93 -15.64 0.92 29.22
CA PRO A 93 -15.54 0.08 30.42
C PRO A 93 -15.97 0.77 31.72
N GLU A 94 -16.13 2.10 31.75
CA GLU A 94 -16.66 2.82 32.92
C GLU A 94 -18.19 3.01 32.90
N LEU A 95 -18.85 2.80 31.75
CA LEU A 95 -20.29 3.03 31.57
C LEU A 95 -21.07 1.71 31.42
N GLY A 96 -20.46 0.68 30.81
CA GLY A 96 -21.04 -0.66 30.69
C GLY A 96 -22.16 -0.82 29.65
N PRO A 97 -22.53 -2.08 29.33
CA PRO A 97 -23.27 -2.43 28.12
C PRO A 97 -24.78 -2.13 28.14
N ALA A 98 -25.31 -1.65 29.27
CA ALA A 98 -26.71 -1.26 29.45
C ALA A 98 -26.94 0.26 29.36
N THR A 99 -25.88 1.07 29.30
CA THR A 99 -25.99 2.53 29.41
C THR A 99 -26.55 3.16 28.14
N SER A 100 -27.63 3.93 28.31
CA SER A 100 -28.30 4.76 27.32
C SER A 100 -27.81 6.22 27.40
N PHE A 101 -28.18 7.05 26.42
CA PHE A 101 -27.86 8.49 26.43
C PHE A 101 -28.51 9.19 27.63
N TYR A 102 -29.74 8.81 27.98
CA TYR A 102 -30.49 9.35 29.12
C TYR A 102 -29.88 8.94 30.46
N SER A 103 -29.55 7.65 30.62
CA SER A 103 -28.95 7.15 31.86
C SER A 103 -27.50 7.58 32.06
N TRP A 104 -26.76 7.90 30.98
CA TRP A 104 -25.43 8.52 31.12
C TRP A 104 -25.51 9.96 31.63
N LEU A 105 -26.52 10.72 31.20
CA LEU A 105 -26.80 12.09 31.66
C LEU A 105 -27.56 12.16 33.00
N ASP A 106 -27.97 11.02 33.56
CA ASP A 106 -28.77 10.91 34.79
C ASP A 106 -30.13 11.66 34.69
N ILE A 107 -30.84 11.44 33.56
CA ILE A 107 -32.12 12.09 33.24
C ILE A 107 -33.14 11.08 32.70
N SER A 108 -34.43 11.42 32.80
CA SER A 108 -35.53 10.65 32.21
C SER A 108 -35.70 10.92 30.71
N LYS A 109 -36.19 9.92 29.95
CA LYS A 109 -36.63 10.06 28.55
C LYS A 109 -37.64 11.20 28.35
N ARG A 110 -38.43 11.54 29.38
CA ARG A 110 -39.43 12.64 29.37
C ARG A 110 -38.91 14.00 29.88
N SER A 111 -37.61 14.14 30.14
CA SER A 111 -37.01 15.40 30.62
C SER A 111 -37.09 16.55 29.62
N SER A 112 -37.17 17.79 30.13
CA SER A 112 -37.24 18.99 29.28
C SER A 112 -35.86 19.36 28.71
N GLN A 113 -35.84 20.25 27.71
CA GLN A 113 -34.57 20.73 27.16
C GLN A 113 -33.72 21.47 28.22
N ALA A 114 -34.35 22.20 29.14
CA ALA A 114 -33.64 22.88 30.23
C ALA A 114 -32.96 21.89 31.20
N ASP A 115 -33.52 20.70 31.38
CA ASP A 115 -32.95 19.63 32.19
C ASP A 115 -31.76 18.96 31.48
N ILE A 116 -31.89 18.68 30.17
CA ILE A 116 -30.80 18.17 29.32
C ILE A 116 -29.62 19.16 29.33
N ASP A 117 -29.89 20.45 29.15
CA ASP A 117 -28.92 21.54 29.27
C ASP A 117 -28.22 21.54 30.63
N ARG A 118 -28.99 21.39 31.73
CA ARG A 118 -28.47 21.38 33.10
C ARG A 118 -27.61 20.16 33.36
N ALA A 119 -28.08 18.97 32.99
CA ALA A 119 -27.37 17.70 33.13
C ALA A 119 -26.05 17.70 32.34
N TYR A 120 -26.08 18.13 31.07
CA TYR A 120 -24.88 18.29 30.25
C TYR A 120 -23.88 19.27 30.89
N LYS A 121 -24.34 20.44 31.38
CA LYS A 121 -23.49 21.42 32.06
C LYS A 121 -22.91 20.91 33.39
N GLN A 122 -23.56 19.96 34.07
CA GLN A 122 -23.00 19.30 35.25
C GLN A 122 -22.00 18.20 34.88
N LEU A 123 -22.34 17.32 33.93
CA LEU A 123 -21.53 16.14 33.58
C LEU A 123 -20.26 16.53 32.82
N SER A 124 -20.34 17.51 31.92
CA SER A 124 -19.15 18.09 31.25
C SER A 124 -18.13 18.64 32.26
N ARG A 125 -18.60 19.29 33.34
CA ARG A 125 -17.74 19.78 34.44
C ARG A 125 -17.12 18.67 35.30
N LYS A 126 -17.67 17.44 35.27
CA LYS A 126 -17.12 16.24 35.92
C LYS A 126 -16.10 15.52 35.01
N ILE A 127 -16.42 15.35 33.72
CA ILE A 127 -15.66 14.54 32.75
C ILE A 127 -14.53 15.31 32.04
N HIS A 128 -14.49 16.65 32.13
CA HIS A 128 -13.47 17.48 31.49
C HIS A 128 -12.03 16.95 31.72
N PRO A 129 -11.22 16.73 30.67
CA PRO A 129 -10.01 15.91 30.74
C PRO A 129 -9.00 16.39 31.78
N ASP A 130 -8.75 17.70 31.86
CA ASP A 130 -7.88 18.33 32.87
C ASP A 130 -8.30 17.98 34.32
N LYS A 131 -9.60 17.96 34.60
CA LYS A 131 -10.11 17.61 35.93
C LYS A 131 -10.02 16.11 36.20
N VAL A 132 -10.23 15.26 35.20
CA VAL A 132 -10.08 13.80 35.35
C VAL A 132 -8.62 13.47 35.66
N THR A 133 -7.66 14.02 34.92
CA THR A 133 -6.23 13.83 35.19
C THR A 133 -5.81 14.40 36.55
N ALA A 134 -6.20 15.63 36.88
CA ALA A 134 -5.86 16.25 38.16
C ALA A 134 -6.48 15.50 39.36
N THR A 135 -7.69 14.97 39.23
CA THR A 135 -8.35 14.18 40.28
C THR A 135 -7.66 12.84 40.47
N ARG A 136 -7.30 12.14 39.37
CA ARG A 136 -6.55 10.88 39.42
C ARG A 136 -5.16 11.07 40.06
N GLU A 137 -4.46 12.15 39.72
CA GLU A 137 -3.20 12.49 40.38
C GLU A 137 -3.36 12.79 41.87
N ARG A 138 -4.36 13.57 42.28
CA ARG A 138 -4.63 13.88 43.70
C ARG A 138 -4.95 12.61 44.49
N ALA A 139 -5.76 11.71 43.93
CA ALA A 139 -6.08 10.42 44.55
C ALA A 139 -4.83 9.53 44.72
N LEU A 140 -3.96 9.48 43.70
CA LEU A 140 -2.69 8.74 43.79
C LEU A 140 -1.72 9.39 44.80
N LYS A 141 -1.61 10.72 44.83
CA LYS A 141 -0.81 11.47 45.80
C LYS A 141 -1.29 11.26 47.24
N LYS A 142 -2.61 11.14 47.47
CA LYS A 142 -3.18 10.75 48.77
C LYS A 142 -2.79 9.31 49.16
N LYS A 143 -3.00 8.32 48.28
CA LYS A 143 -2.58 6.92 48.54
C LYS A 143 -1.07 6.75 48.76
N LEU A 144 -0.25 7.53 48.05
CA LEU A 144 1.20 7.60 48.23
C LEU A 144 1.63 8.21 49.58
N LYS A 145 0.76 9.00 50.22
CA LYS A 145 0.98 9.52 51.58
C LYS A 145 0.53 8.49 52.60
N GLU A 146 -0.69 7.97 52.47
CA GLU A 146 -1.27 6.93 53.34
C GLU A 146 -0.37 5.69 53.44
N GLN A 147 0.19 5.21 52.31
CA GLN A 147 1.16 4.10 52.34
C GLN A 147 2.47 4.44 53.05
N LYS A 148 2.96 5.69 52.98
CA LYS A 148 4.18 6.10 53.71
C LYS A 148 3.96 6.26 55.20
N GLU A 149 2.77 6.71 55.59
CA GLU A 149 2.37 6.84 56.99
C GLU A 149 2.23 5.44 57.60
N ALA A 150 1.56 4.49 56.91
CA ALA A 150 1.51 3.08 57.32
C ALA A 150 2.87 2.36 57.29
N GLU A 151 3.74 2.62 56.29
CA GLU A 151 5.12 2.09 56.24
C GLU A 151 5.96 2.60 57.44
N ALA A 152 5.72 3.84 57.90
CA ALA A 152 6.42 4.41 59.06
C ALA A 152 5.88 3.88 60.40
N GLU A 153 4.55 3.81 60.57
CA GLU A 153 3.91 3.28 61.77
C GLU A 153 4.31 1.81 62.02
N ALA A 154 4.30 0.98 60.97
CA ALA A 154 4.75 -0.41 61.04
C ALA A 154 6.24 -0.55 61.43
N ALA A 155 7.10 0.35 60.95
CA ALA A 155 8.51 0.39 61.30
C ALA A 155 8.76 0.86 62.74
N THR A 156 7.89 1.70 63.31
CA THR A 156 7.96 2.06 64.74
C THR A 156 7.46 0.96 65.67
N ALA A 157 6.45 0.19 65.25
CA ALA A 157 5.88 -0.91 66.06
C ALA A 157 6.84 -2.10 66.22
N THR A 158 7.82 -2.27 65.34
CA THR A 158 8.82 -3.37 65.39
C THR A 158 10.02 -3.08 66.30
N ALA A 159 10.06 -1.92 66.98
CA ALA A 159 11.19 -1.51 67.81
C ALA A 159 11.08 -1.92 69.30
N THR A 160 9.92 -2.43 69.74
CA THR A 160 9.65 -2.72 71.17
C THR A 160 9.03 -4.11 71.38
N ASP A 161 9.76 -5.16 71.00
CA ASP A 161 9.72 -6.43 71.73
C ASP A 161 11.02 -7.22 71.53
N THR A 162 11.50 -7.89 72.57
CA THR A 162 12.78 -8.62 72.55
C THR A 162 12.64 -10.01 71.89
N ALA A 163 13.72 -10.42 71.22
CA ALA A 163 13.87 -11.67 70.50
C ALA A 163 13.25 -12.92 71.13
N THR A 164 12.59 -13.75 70.29
CA THR A 164 13.00 -15.14 69.96
C THR A 164 12.12 -15.71 68.82
N ALA A 165 12.65 -16.71 68.10
CA ALA A 165 11.97 -17.68 67.21
C ALA A 165 11.72 -17.34 65.71
N ALA A 166 12.14 -18.31 64.89
CA ALA A 166 11.62 -18.77 63.59
C ALA A 166 11.04 -17.75 62.58
N ALA A 167 11.74 -17.58 61.45
CA ALA A 167 11.21 -16.88 60.27
C ALA A 167 10.54 -17.84 59.28
N GLU A 168 9.25 -17.66 59.02
CA GLU A 168 8.53 -18.21 57.86
C GLU A 168 8.10 -17.03 56.97
N ASN A 169 8.58 -17.00 55.71
CA ASN A 169 8.60 -15.78 54.90
C ASN A 169 7.40 -15.70 53.92
N ASP A 170 6.18 -15.60 54.45
CA ASP A 170 4.96 -15.37 53.64
C ASP A 170 4.25 -14.05 54.03
N ALA A 171 5.03 -12.96 54.00
CA ALA A 171 4.51 -11.61 54.20
C ALA A 171 3.67 -11.16 52.98
N PRO A 172 2.41 -10.69 53.15
CA PRO A 172 1.58 -10.27 52.03
C PRO A 172 2.22 -9.12 51.23
N VAL A 173 2.57 -9.37 49.98
CA VAL A 173 3.25 -8.39 49.10
C VAL A 173 2.26 -7.30 48.69
N THR A 174 2.10 -6.30 49.56
CA THR A 174 1.26 -5.13 49.28
C THR A 174 1.87 -4.31 48.13
N PRO A 175 1.11 -4.00 47.07
CA PRO A 175 1.67 -3.32 45.91
C PRO A 175 1.98 -1.86 46.23
N LYS A 176 3.29 -1.54 46.31
CA LYS A 176 3.80 -0.17 46.49
C LYS A 176 3.28 0.73 45.37
N VAL A 177 2.41 1.69 45.71
CA VAL A 177 1.79 2.60 44.74
C VAL A 177 2.87 3.46 44.09
N LYS A 178 2.75 3.66 42.78
CA LYS A 178 3.67 4.48 41.98
C LYS A 178 2.95 5.75 41.53
N PRO A 179 3.67 6.88 41.38
CA PRO A 179 3.10 8.09 40.78
C PRO A 179 2.77 7.83 39.30
N LEU A 180 1.70 8.46 38.81
CA LEU A 180 1.16 8.26 37.47
C LEU A 180 2.20 8.60 36.39
N SER A 181 2.58 7.61 35.56
CA SER A 181 3.62 7.78 34.55
C SER A 181 3.20 8.70 33.41
N ALA A 182 4.17 9.24 32.67
CA ALA A 182 3.89 10.11 31.53
C ALA A 182 3.05 9.44 30.43
N SER A 183 3.18 8.11 30.25
CA SER A 183 2.37 7.35 29.29
C SER A 183 0.93 7.21 29.77
N GLU A 184 0.72 6.82 31.03
CA GLU A 184 -0.63 6.70 31.62
C GLU A 184 -1.34 8.05 31.67
N ARG A 185 -0.64 9.15 32.03
CA ARG A 185 -1.20 10.52 31.96
C ARG A 185 -1.69 10.86 30.56
N LYS A 186 -0.91 10.52 29.52
CA LYS A 186 -1.28 10.76 28.11
C LYS A 186 -2.47 9.91 27.66
N HIS A 187 -2.54 8.65 28.10
CA HIS A 187 -3.67 7.77 27.81
C HIS A 187 -4.95 8.29 28.48
N LEU A 188 -4.92 8.52 29.80
CA LEU A 188 -6.06 9.03 30.57
C LEU A 188 -6.57 10.40 30.08
N TYR A 189 -5.66 11.30 29.70
CA TYR A 189 -6.04 12.58 29.08
C TYR A 189 -6.78 12.35 27.74
N LYS A 190 -6.30 11.43 26.91
CA LYS A 190 -6.96 11.07 25.65
C LYS A 190 -8.33 10.43 25.92
N ASP A 191 -8.43 9.45 26.81
CA ASP A 191 -9.69 8.75 27.11
C ASP A 191 -10.76 9.73 27.63
N ALA A 192 -10.37 10.64 28.52
CA ALA A 192 -11.27 11.68 29.02
C ALA A 192 -11.63 12.72 27.94
N THR A 193 -10.72 13.02 27.00
CA THR A 193 -11.01 13.86 25.83
C THR A 193 -12.00 13.18 24.87
N ASP A 194 -11.80 11.90 24.56
CA ASP A 194 -12.67 11.10 23.70
C ASP A 194 -14.08 10.97 24.33
N ARG A 195 -14.17 10.74 25.65
CA ARG A 195 -15.43 10.76 26.40
C ARG A 195 -16.11 12.13 26.43
N PHE A 196 -15.35 13.21 26.62
CA PHE A 196 -15.89 14.56 26.56
C PHE A 196 -16.46 14.90 25.17
N ALA A 197 -15.79 14.46 24.10
CA ALA A 197 -16.29 14.58 22.73
C ALA A 197 -17.59 13.79 22.51
N ARG A 198 -17.66 12.52 22.97
CA ARG A 198 -18.90 11.72 22.96
C ARG A 198 -20.04 12.41 23.69
N LEU A 199 -19.77 13.04 24.83
CA LEU A 199 -20.78 13.74 25.63
C LEU A 199 -21.37 14.94 24.86
N GLY A 200 -20.53 15.68 24.13
CA GLY A 200 -20.99 16.74 23.23
C GLY A 200 -21.85 16.23 22.07
N LEU A 201 -21.54 15.05 21.53
CA LEU A 201 -22.36 14.40 20.48
C LEU A 201 -23.70 13.89 21.02
N VAL A 202 -23.73 13.31 22.23
CA VAL A 202 -24.99 12.90 22.89
C VAL A 202 -25.87 14.12 23.16
N TYR A 203 -25.29 15.19 23.71
CA TYR A 203 -26.01 16.45 23.93
C TYR A 203 -26.60 16.99 22.62
N LYS A 204 -25.81 17.04 21.53
CA LYS A 204 -26.31 17.44 20.20
C LYS A 204 -27.54 16.63 19.78
N ILE A 205 -27.48 15.30 19.88
CA ILE A 205 -28.57 14.40 19.48
C ILE A 205 -29.81 14.55 20.37
N LEU A 206 -29.66 14.76 21.68
CA LEU A 206 -30.81 14.97 22.57
C LEU A 206 -31.39 16.39 22.49
N SER A 207 -30.59 17.38 22.05
CA SER A 207 -31.00 18.79 21.91
C SER A 207 -31.79 19.09 20.64
N ASP A 208 -31.63 18.29 19.58
CA ASP A 208 -32.45 18.35 18.37
C ASP A 208 -33.65 17.41 18.53
N THR A 209 -34.86 17.96 18.58
CA THR A 209 -36.13 17.23 18.69
C THR A 209 -36.20 16.06 17.69
N HIS A 210 -35.77 16.27 16.45
CA HIS A 210 -35.87 15.25 15.40
C HIS A 210 -34.76 14.19 15.48
N ALA A 211 -33.60 14.52 16.04
CA ALA A 211 -32.57 13.53 16.36
C ALA A 211 -32.97 12.70 17.60
N ARG A 212 -33.58 13.35 18.60
CA ARG A 212 -34.12 12.71 19.81
C ARG A 212 -35.26 11.74 19.51
N GLU A 213 -36.24 12.14 18.68
CA GLU A 213 -37.31 11.24 18.20
C GLU A 213 -36.77 9.95 17.57
N ARG A 214 -35.66 10.04 16.81
CA ARG A 214 -35.04 8.88 16.17
C ARG A 214 -34.23 8.04 17.16
N TYR A 215 -33.51 8.66 18.10
CA TYR A 215 -32.90 7.92 19.20
C TYR A 215 -33.94 7.16 20.02
N ASP A 216 -35.06 7.81 20.35
CA ASP A 216 -36.17 7.24 21.10
C ASP A 216 -36.83 6.06 20.37
N PHE A 217 -37.00 6.16 19.04
CA PHE A 217 -37.48 5.05 18.22
C PHE A 217 -36.56 3.83 18.30
N PHE A 218 -35.24 4.00 18.15
CA PHE A 218 -34.28 2.91 18.23
C PHE A 218 -34.07 2.37 19.66
N LEU A 219 -34.35 3.19 20.68
CA LEU A 219 -34.36 2.76 22.08
C LEU A 219 -35.54 1.81 22.37
N ASP A 220 -36.72 2.10 21.79
CA ASP A 220 -37.94 1.32 22.02
C ASP A 220 -38.01 0.05 21.13
N HIS A 221 -37.52 0.13 19.87
CA HIS A 221 -37.55 -0.98 18.91
C HIS A 221 -36.26 -1.82 18.89
N GLY A 222 -35.22 -1.36 19.58
CA GLY A 222 -33.90 -1.98 19.61
C GLY A 222 -32.96 -1.52 18.48
N PHE A 223 -31.66 -1.57 18.78
CA PHE A 223 -30.61 -1.15 17.85
C PHE A 223 -30.19 -2.30 16.91
N PRO A 224 -29.96 -2.03 15.62
CA PRO A 224 -29.41 -3.03 14.71
C PRO A 224 -28.00 -3.43 15.15
N LYS A 225 -27.73 -4.73 15.25
CA LYS A 225 -26.37 -5.24 15.52
C LYS A 225 -25.48 -4.97 14.31
N LEU A 226 -24.63 -3.93 14.39
CA LEU A 226 -23.66 -3.59 13.36
C LEU A 226 -22.64 -4.73 13.19
N LYS A 227 -22.84 -5.59 12.18
CA LYS A 227 -22.01 -6.78 11.94
C LYS A 227 -20.63 -6.41 11.37
N GLY A 228 -19.72 -5.95 12.23
CA GLY A 228 -18.27 -6.09 12.07
C GLY A 228 -17.59 -5.39 10.87
N ALA A 229 -18.32 -4.64 10.04
CA ALA A 229 -17.76 -3.99 8.85
C ALA A 229 -16.68 -2.92 9.14
N ASP A 230 -16.57 -2.44 10.39
CA ASP A 230 -15.45 -1.59 10.85
C ASP A 230 -14.39 -2.38 11.66
N TYR A 231 -14.70 -3.59 12.14
CA TYR A 231 -13.77 -4.42 12.92
C TYR A 231 -12.52 -4.81 12.11
N PHE A 232 -12.71 -5.19 10.84
CA PHE A 232 -11.60 -5.54 9.95
C PHE A 232 -10.72 -4.33 9.56
N TYR A 233 -11.31 -3.14 9.35
CA TYR A 233 -10.61 -1.95 8.85
C TYR A 233 -10.03 -1.03 9.93
N SER A 234 -10.59 -1.08 11.15
CA SER A 234 -10.04 -0.37 12.31
C SER A 234 -8.70 -0.95 12.77
N ARG A 235 -8.53 -2.28 12.72
CA ARG A 235 -7.30 -2.96 13.16
C ARG A 235 -6.27 -3.19 12.05
N TYR A 236 -6.67 -3.64 10.86
CA TYR A 236 -5.73 -3.91 9.76
C TYR A 236 -5.72 -2.77 8.73
N ARG A 237 -4.80 -1.82 8.94
CA ARG A 237 -4.52 -0.74 7.98
C ARG A 237 -3.18 -1.04 7.30
N PRO A 238 -3.17 -1.74 6.14
CA PRO A 238 -1.93 -2.10 5.47
C PRO A 238 -1.17 -0.82 5.07
N GLY A 239 0.07 -0.69 5.54
CA GLY A 239 0.93 0.44 5.18
C GLY A 239 1.18 0.49 3.68
N THR A 240 1.42 1.67 3.13
CA THR A 240 1.70 1.85 1.68
C THR A 240 2.82 0.94 1.19
N VAL A 241 3.87 0.76 1.99
CA VAL A 241 4.97 -0.18 1.72
C VAL A 241 4.49 -1.63 1.61
N PHE A 242 3.58 -2.08 2.48
CA PHE A 242 3.02 -3.43 2.41
C PHE A 242 2.22 -3.62 1.10
N VAL A 243 1.41 -2.63 0.72
CA VAL A 243 0.65 -2.66 -0.55
C VAL A 243 1.60 -2.73 -1.75
N PHE A 244 2.68 -1.95 -1.77
CA PHE A 244 3.68 -2.02 -2.84
C PHE A 244 4.42 -3.38 -2.88
N VAL A 245 4.80 -3.95 -1.73
CA VAL A 245 5.43 -5.28 -1.66
C VAL A 245 4.48 -6.37 -2.16
N PHE A 246 3.20 -6.32 -1.79
CA PHE A 246 2.18 -7.27 -2.24
C PHE A 246 1.94 -7.18 -3.77
N ILE A 247 1.80 -5.98 -4.31
CA ILE A 247 1.64 -5.77 -5.76
C ILE A 247 2.91 -6.23 -6.52
N PHE A 248 4.10 -5.93 -5.99
CA PHE A 248 5.37 -6.35 -6.58
C PHE A 248 5.52 -7.89 -6.64
N LEU A 249 5.10 -8.59 -5.57
CA LEU A 249 5.06 -10.05 -5.53
C LEU A 249 4.07 -10.60 -6.58
N LEU A 250 2.85 -10.05 -6.65
CA LEU A 250 1.81 -10.47 -7.58
C LEU A 250 2.27 -10.28 -9.05
N VAL A 251 2.84 -9.11 -9.38
CA VAL A 251 3.40 -8.83 -10.72
C VAL A 251 4.55 -9.79 -11.06
N SER A 252 5.44 -10.08 -10.11
CA SER A 252 6.54 -11.02 -10.34
C SER A 252 6.06 -12.47 -10.50
N ALA A 253 5.00 -12.88 -9.80
CA ALA A 253 4.36 -14.19 -9.98
C ALA A 253 3.74 -14.30 -11.38
N GLY A 254 3.04 -13.25 -11.83
CA GLY A 254 2.53 -13.15 -13.20
C GLY A 254 3.64 -13.22 -14.27
N GLN A 255 4.77 -12.54 -14.04
CA GLN A 255 5.94 -12.60 -14.93
C GLN A 255 6.53 -14.02 -15.01
N TYR A 256 6.66 -14.73 -13.88
CA TYR A 256 7.15 -16.11 -13.85
C TYR A 256 6.20 -17.07 -14.58
N VAL A 257 4.89 -16.96 -14.35
CA VAL A 257 3.88 -17.76 -15.06
C VAL A 257 3.92 -17.47 -16.57
N SER A 258 4.07 -16.20 -16.97
CA SER A 258 4.25 -15.82 -18.38
C SER A 258 5.48 -16.48 -19.00
N LYS A 259 6.67 -16.36 -18.37
CA LYS A 259 7.89 -17.05 -18.80
C LYS A 259 7.68 -18.56 -18.95
N LYS A 260 7.07 -19.22 -17.96
CA LYS A 260 6.80 -20.67 -17.98
C LYS A 260 5.86 -21.08 -19.12
N ILE A 261 4.81 -20.30 -19.38
CA ILE A 261 3.89 -20.54 -20.51
C ILE A 261 4.63 -20.38 -21.84
N THR A 262 5.47 -19.36 -21.99
CA THR A 262 6.25 -19.10 -23.21
C THR A 262 7.24 -20.23 -23.51
N VAL A 263 8.04 -20.67 -22.52
CA VAL A 263 8.92 -21.85 -22.65
C VAL A 263 8.12 -23.10 -23.03
N SER A 264 6.98 -23.33 -22.35
CA SER A 264 6.08 -24.46 -22.63
C SER A 264 5.38 -24.37 -23.99
N ARG A 265 5.39 -23.22 -24.68
CA ARG A 265 4.89 -23.05 -26.06
C ARG A 265 6.01 -23.27 -27.07
N HIS A 266 7.17 -22.66 -26.87
CA HIS A 266 8.32 -22.85 -27.76
C HIS A 266 8.77 -24.31 -27.85
N ARG A 267 8.83 -25.03 -26.72
CA ARG A 267 9.19 -26.46 -26.69
C ARG A 267 8.22 -27.32 -27.51
N ARG A 268 6.91 -27.07 -27.39
CA ARG A 268 5.89 -27.78 -28.19
C ARG A 268 5.93 -27.44 -29.67
N TYR A 269 6.09 -26.15 -30.00
CA TYR A 269 6.22 -25.71 -31.41
C TYR A 269 7.45 -26.33 -32.08
N MET A 270 8.59 -26.37 -31.40
CA MET A 270 9.81 -26.94 -31.96
C MET A 270 9.73 -28.47 -32.11
N LEU A 271 9.06 -29.17 -31.20
CA LEU A 271 8.75 -30.60 -31.37
C LEU A 271 7.88 -30.82 -32.62
N SER A 272 6.79 -30.08 -32.81
CA SER A 272 5.97 -30.22 -34.03
C SER A 272 6.76 -29.94 -35.32
N VAL A 273 7.68 -28.96 -35.32
CA VAL A 273 8.54 -28.67 -36.49
C VAL A 273 9.54 -29.81 -36.74
N ILE A 274 10.08 -30.44 -35.69
CA ILE A 274 10.97 -31.61 -35.78
C ILE A 274 10.20 -32.81 -36.36
N ASP A 275 8.98 -33.05 -35.88
CA ASP A 275 8.14 -34.18 -36.31
C ASP A 275 7.65 -34.00 -37.76
N GLU A 276 7.25 -32.77 -38.12
CA GLU A 276 6.87 -32.37 -39.49
C GLU A 276 8.03 -32.54 -40.47
N ALA A 277 9.23 -32.04 -40.13
CA ALA A 277 10.43 -32.20 -40.95
C ALA A 277 10.83 -33.68 -41.13
N LYS A 278 10.68 -34.50 -40.09
CA LYS A 278 10.93 -35.96 -40.17
C LYS A 278 9.90 -36.67 -41.05
N ALA A 279 8.62 -36.36 -40.89
CA ALA A 279 7.55 -36.95 -41.70
C ALA A 279 7.69 -36.62 -43.19
N LEU A 280 8.04 -35.37 -43.52
CA LEU A 280 8.31 -34.93 -44.89
C LEU A 280 9.62 -35.51 -45.46
N ALA A 281 10.68 -35.59 -44.66
CA ALA A 281 11.95 -36.20 -45.10
C ALA A 281 11.77 -37.70 -45.43
N TRP A 282 11.11 -38.43 -44.53
CA TRP A 282 11.06 -39.90 -44.52
C TRP A 282 9.65 -40.46 -44.20
N PRO A 283 8.68 -40.37 -45.14
CA PRO A 283 7.32 -40.87 -44.94
C PRO A 283 7.20 -42.37 -44.66
N SER A 284 8.25 -43.16 -44.94
CA SER A 284 8.28 -44.63 -44.82
C SER A 284 9.25 -45.15 -43.74
N GLY A 285 9.71 -44.27 -42.83
CA GLY A 285 10.70 -44.61 -41.80
C GLY A 285 12.15 -44.31 -42.21
N ILE A 286 13.05 -44.39 -41.23
CA ILE A 286 14.45 -43.93 -41.32
C ILE A 286 15.28 -44.86 -42.25
N PRO A 287 15.81 -44.37 -43.39
CA PRO A 287 16.78 -45.10 -44.21
C PRO A 287 18.21 -44.84 -43.71
N ALA A 288 19.05 -45.87 -43.73
CA ALA A 288 20.50 -45.71 -43.58
C ALA A 288 21.08 -45.10 -44.86
N GLY A 289 21.39 -43.79 -44.85
CA GLY A 289 21.87 -43.07 -46.03
C GLY A 289 22.14 -41.59 -45.78
N ASN A 290 22.18 -40.79 -46.84
CA ASN A 290 22.56 -39.37 -46.76
C ASN A 290 21.45 -38.49 -46.15
N THR A 291 21.88 -37.35 -45.57
CA THR A 291 21.00 -36.30 -45.02
C THR A 291 20.03 -35.76 -46.09
N ARG A 292 18.75 -35.54 -45.73
CA ARG A 292 17.77 -34.91 -46.63
C ARG A 292 17.48 -33.47 -46.21
N GLY A 293 17.60 -32.54 -47.15
CA GLY A 293 17.02 -31.19 -47.03
C GLY A 293 15.53 -31.22 -47.32
N VAL A 294 14.75 -30.49 -46.54
CA VAL A 294 13.29 -30.35 -46.65
C VAL A 294 12.93 -28.89 -46.38
N VAL A 295 12.11 -28.29 -47.25
CA VAL A 295 11.50 -26.97 -46.98
C VAL A 295 10.11 -27.20 -46.39
N LEU A 296 9.83 -26.58 -45.23
CA LEU A 296 8.49 -26.60 -44.60
C LEU A 296 7.65 -25.40 -45.08
N ASP A 297 6.34 -25.45 -44.83
CA ASP A 297 5.36 -24.39 -45.12
C ASP A 297 5.74 -23.01 -44.51
N ASN A 298 6.61 -23.01 -43.51
CA ASN A 298 7.20 -21.81 -42.90
C ASN A 298 8.32 -21.14 -43.75
N GLY A 299 8.62 -21.66 -44.94
CA GLY A 299 9.60 -21.13 -45.89
C GLY A 299 11.07 -21.35 -45.49
N LYS A 300 11.35 -22.21 -44.52
CA LYS A 300 12.71 -22.52 -44.06
C LYS A 300 13.15 -23.92 -44.45
N GLU A 301 14.44 -24.06 -44.73
CA GLU A 301 15.06 -25.33 -45.07
C GLU A 301 15.65 -26.02 -43.82
N PHE A 302 15.30 -27.28 -43.65
CA PHE A 302 15.73 -28.14 -42.56
C PHE A 302 16.43 -29.38 -43.13
N HIS A 303 17.64 -29.66 -42.65
CA HIS A 303 18.36 -30.89 -42.96
C HIS A 303 18.10 -31.93 -41.86
N VAL A 304 17.45 -33.02 -42.22
CA VAL A 304 17.25 -34.19 -41.34
C VAL A 304 18.42 -35.16 -41.53
N HIS A 305 19.04 -35.53 -40.42
CA HIS A 305 20.17 -36.46 -40.34
C HIS A 305 19.73 -37.87 -39.90
N PRO A 306 20.50 -38.96 -40.20
CA PRO A 306 20.14 -40.35 -39.88
C PRO A 306 20.21 -40.76 -38.41
N ASP A 307 20.84 -39.92 -37.60
CA ASP A 307 20.76 -39.93 -36.14
C ASP A 307 19.39 -39.42 -35.60
N GLY A 308 18.53 -38.91 -36.49
CA GLY A 308 17.24 -38.30 -36.13
C GLY A 308 17.35 -36.84 -35.66
N GLN A 309 18.50 -36.19 -35.82
CA GLN A 309 18.68 -34.76 -35.57
C GLN A 309 18.15 -33.93 -36.75
N VAL A 310 17.70 -32.70 -36.44
CA VAL A 310 17.17 -31.76 -37.43
C VAL A 310 17.93 -30.44 -37.31
N TYR A 311 18.53 -30.00 -38.40
CA TYR A 311 19.29 -28.75 -38.47
C TYR A 311 18.54 -27.73 -39.33
N LEU A 312 18.25 -26.55 -38.79
CA LEU A 312 17.78 -25.40 -39.55
C LEU A 312 18.97 -24.75 -40.27
N LEU A 313 18.84 -24.49 -41.57
CA LEU A 313 19.77 -23.65 -42.32
C LEU A 313 19.31 -22.18 -42.26
N ASP A 314 20.26 -21.26 -42.10
CA ASP A 314 19.96 -19.83 -42.24
C ASP A 314 19.79 -19.46 -43.73
N THR A 315 18.63 -18.93 -44.10
CA THR A 315 18.30 -18.42 -45.43
C THR A 315 19.29 -17.36 -45.94
N LYS A 316 20.06 -16.71 -45.04
CA LYS A 316 21.08 -15.72 -45.39
C LYS A 316 22.50 -16.27 -45.47
N ASP A 317 22.75 -17.45 -44.89
CA ASP A 317 24.11 -17.94 -44.63
C ASP A 317 24.08 -19.48 -44.63
N SER A 318 23.98 -20.09 -45.81
CA SER A 318 23.79 -21.55 -46.00
C SER A 318 24.89 -22.45 -45.41
N ARG A 319 25.95 -21.86 -44.85
CA ARG A 319 27.02 -22.56 -44.09
C ARG A 319 26.72 -22.68 -42.58
N LYS A 320 25.77 -21.90 -42.05
CA LYS A 320 25.36 -21.93 -40.63
C LYS A 320 24.17 -22.88 -40.45
N LYS A 321 24.40 -23.94 -39.68
CA LYS A 321 23.41 -24.94 -39.30
C LYS A 321 23.11 -24.82 -37.80
N TYR A 322 21.85 -24.62 -37.45
CA TYR A 322 21.38 -24.58 -36.07
C TYR A 322 20.68 -25.89 -35.72
N LEU A 323 21.20 -26.64 -34.74
CA LEU A 323 20.55 -27.86 -34.25
C LEU A 323 19.26 -27.50 -33.52
N LEU A 324 18.14 -28.14 -33.85
CA LEU A 324 16.88 -27.97 -33.12
C LEU A 324 16.83 -28.93 -31.93
N ASP A 325 17.47 -28.57 -30.82
CA ASP A 325 17.46 -29.37 -29.59
C ASP A 325 16.36 -28.89 -28.61
N PRO A 326 15.29 -29.67 -28.36
CA PRO A 326 14.24 -29.32 -27.41
C PRO A 326 14.70 -29.37 -25.94
N THR A 327 15.97 -29.63 -25.64
CA THR A 327 16.61 -29.55 -24.32
C THR A 327 17.44 -28.28 -24.11
N GLU A 328 17.85 -27.57 -25.17
CA GLU A 328 18.58 -26.28 -25.07
C GLU A 328 17.71 -25.15 -24.47
N ILE A 329 16.37 -25.27 -24.56
CA ILE A 329 15.44 -24.29 -24.00
C ILE A 329 15.47 -24.34 -22.46
N VAL A 330 16.29 -23.47 -21.87
CA VAL A 330 16.48 -23.32 -20.41
C VAL A 330 15.16 -22.98 -19.70
N ASP A 331 14.86 -23.74 -18.63
CA ASP A 331 13.70 -23.50 -17.77
C ASP A 331 13.84 -22.19 -16.95
N PRO A 332 12.73 -21.44 -16.71
CA PRO A 332 12.81 -20.10 -16.15
C PRO A 332 13.18 -20.07 -14.67
N VAL A 333 14.43 -19.73 -14.37
CA VAL A 333 14.95 -19.64 -12.99
C VAL A 333 14.42 -18.39 -12.27
N TRP A 334 14.06 -18.52 -10.98
CA TRP A 334 13.47 -17.45 -10.18
C TRP A 334 14.38 -16.22 -9.98
N SER A 335 15.69 -16.38 -10.19
CA SER A 335 16.70 -15.30 -10.17
C SER A 335 16.52 -14.28 -11.31
N GLU A 336 15.96 -14.69 -12.45
CA GLU A 336 15.70 -13.78 -13.58
C GLU A 336 14.46 -12.91 -13.39
N THR A 337 13.57 -13.28 -12.47
CA THR A 337 12.34 -12.53 -12.20
C THR A 337 12.64 -11.17 -11.56
N ILE A 338 11.75 -10.20 -11.80
CA ILE A 338 11.85 -8.83 -11.28
C ILE A 338 12.09 -8.80 -9.75
N ILE A 339 11.50 -9.75 -9.00
CA ILE A 339 11.63 -9.88 -7.55
C ILE A 339 13.08 -9.98 -7.03
N TYR A 340 14.00 -10.57 -7.80
CA TYR A 340 15.40 -10.73 -7.41
C TYR A 340 16.30 -9.69 -8.07
N THR A 341 16.08 -9.43 -9.36
CA THR A 341 16.90 -8.51 -10.15
C THR A 341 16.80 -7.05 -9.68
N VAL A 342 15.60 -6.57 -9.33
CA VAL A 342 15.40 -5.16 -8.94
C VAL A 342 15.99 -4.82 -7.58
N PRO A 343 15.74 -5.57 -6.49
CA PRO A 343 16.35 -5.27 -5.18
C PRO A 343 17.87 -5.31 -5.20
N ILE A 344 18.49 -6.24 -5.95
CA ILE A 344 19.95 -6.32 -6.06
C ILE A 344 20.54 -5.15 -6.85
N LYS A 345 19.90 -4.74 -7.95
CA LYS A 345 20.32 -3.54 -8.70
C LYS A 345 20.14 -2.26 -7.86
N LEU A 346 19.06 -2.16 -7.08
CA LEU A 346 18.80 -1.04 -6.17
C LEU A 346 19.81 -0.99 -5.01
N TYR A 347 20.07 -2.11 -4.34
CA TYR A 347 21.07 -2.23 -3.27
C TYR A 347 22.48 -1.86 -3.77
N LYS A 348 22.88 -2.38 -4.95
CA LYS A 348 24.15 -2.01 -5.59
C LYS A 348 24.20 -0.52 -5.96
N MET A 349 23.09 0.10 -6.39
CA MET A 349 23.03 1.53 -6.70
C MET A 349 23.14 2.40 -5.45
N ILE A 350 22.43 2.06 -4.37
CA ILE A 350 22.50 2.75 -3.08
C ILE A 350 23.94 2.66 -2.53
N ASN A 351 24.49 1.46 -2.43
CA ASN A 351 25.84 1.26 -1.88
C ASN A 351 26.94 1.86 -2.77
N LYS A 352 26.74 1.99 -4.09
CA LYS A 352 27.66 2.70 -4.98
C LYS A 352 27.68 4.22 -4.75
N ASN A 353 26.59 4.80 -4.23
CA ASN A 353 26.50 6.23 -3.95
C ASN A 353 26.86 6.61 -2.51
N TYR A 354 26.75 5.69 -1.54
CA TYR A 354 27.18 5.90 -0.15
C TYR A 354 28.58 5.31 0.16
N GLY A 355 29.06 4.34 -0.63
CA GLY A 355 30.40 3.79 -0.53
C GLY A 355 31.45 4.76 -1.07
N GLY A 356 32.25 5.35 -0.17
CA GLY A 356 33.25 6.36 -0.49
C GLY A 356 34.38 5.89 -1.41
N ARG A 357 35.16 6.88 -1.88
CA ARG A 357 36.36 6.76 -2.72
C ARG A 357 37.15 5.47 -2.45
N LYS A 358 37.34 4.62 -3.48
CA LYS A 358 38.38 3.58 -3.44
C LYS A 358 39.75 4.24 -3.38
N VAL A 359 40.43 4.10 -2.24
CA VAL A 359 41.87 4.38 -2.13
C VAL A 359 42.61 3.30 -2.92
N GLY A 360 43.58 3.70 -3.74
CA GLY A 360 44.35 2.78 -4.57
C GLY A 360 45.40 2.00 -3.78
N ARG A 361 45.59 0.74 -4.14
CA ARG A 361 46.78 -0.06 -3.82
C ARG A 361 47.09 -0.91 -5.06
N LYS A 362 48.27 -0.69 -5.64
CA LYS A 362 48.88 -1.56 -6.66
C LYS A 362 49.41 -2.83 -5.95
N GLU A 363 49.02 -4.01 -6.44
CA GLU A 363 49.82 -4.90 -7.30
C GLU A 363 50.94 -5.62 -6.55
N GLU A 364 50.85 -6.96 -6.56
CA GLU A 364 51.99 -7.87 -6.50
C GLU A 364 51.54 -9.17 -7.19
N ASP A 365 52.33 -9.69 -8.13
CA ASP A 365 51.87 -10.62 -9.17
C ASP A 365 52.40 -12.05 -8.99
N VAL A 366 51.53 -13.05 -9.19
CA VAL A 366 51.91 -14.45 -9.43
C VAL A 366 51.01 -15.01 -10.56
N PRO A 367 51.57 -15.62 -11.62
CA PRO A 367 50.87 -15.71 -12.91
C PRO A 367 49.90 -16.89 -13.02
N LYS A 368 48.98 -16.79 -13.99
CA LYS A 368 48.39 -17.96 -14.66
C LYS A 368 48.71 -17.90 -16.14
N ASN A 369 49.21 -19.01 -16.66
CA ASN A 369 49.66 -19.15 -18.05
C ASN A 369 48.49 -18.94 -19.03
N ASN A 370 48.77 -18.28 -20.16
CA ASN A 370 47.82 -18.11 -21.26
C ASN A 370 48.23 -18.99 -22.44
N SER A 371 47.25 -19.54 -23.16
CA SER A 371 47.49 -20.25 -24.43
C SER A 371 46.40 -19.95 -25.46
N GLN A 372 46.09 -18.65 -25.60
CA GLN A 372 46.03 -18.00 -26.91
C GLN A 372 47.46 -18.02 -27.53
N SER A 373 47.70 -18.11 -28.84
CA SER A 373 46.84 -18.01 -30.04
C SER A 373 47.45 -18.86 -31.18
N GLN A 374 46.82 -18.87 -32.37
CA GLN A 374 47.34 -18.22 -33.60
C GLN A 374 46.22 -18.28 -34.68
N GLU A 375 45.94 -17.29 -35.56
CA GLU A 375 46.80 -16.43 -36.41
C GLU A 375 47.40 -17.27 -37.56
N SER A 376 47.47 -16.88 -38.84
CA SER A 376 47.36 -15.57 -39.53
C SER A 376 46.74 -15.79 -40.98
N GLU A 377 46.63 -14.91 -42.00
CA GLU A 377 46.94 -13.48 -42.28
C GLU A 377 46.36 -13.04 -43.69
N LYS A 378 46.09 -11.73 -43.92
CA LYS A 378 46.50 -10.87 -45.09
C LYS A 378 46.20 -11.18 -46.60
N GLU A 379 46.10 -10.22 -47.57
CA GLU A 379 45.93 -8.71 -47.67
C GLU A 379 44.75 -8.42 -48.68
N ASP A 380 44.58 -7.38 -49.53
CA ASP A 380 45.34 -6.16 -49.88
C ASP A 380 44.47 -5.08 -50.59
N GLU A 381 45.10 -3.92 -50.85
CA GLU A 381 44.87 -2.84 -51.84
C GLU A 381 43.58 -1.98 -51.94
N SER A 382 43.82 -0.65 -51.97
CA SER A 382 43.00 0.47 -52.54
C SER A 382 41.62 0.79 -51.91
N ASP A 383 41.10 2.02 -51.82
CA ASP A 383 41.60 3.42 -51.76
C ASP A 383 40.41 4.28 -51.19
N SER A 384 40.45 5.55 -50.72
CA SER A 384 41.49 6.59 -50.73
C SER A 384 41.40 7.60 -49.57
N SER A 385 42.35 8.53 -49.59
CA SER A 385 42.36 9.94 -49.14
C SER A 385 41.06 10.62 -48.60
N VAL A 386 41.09 11.58 -47.66
CA VAL A 386 42.21 12.19 -46.91
C VAL A 386 41.75 12.84 -45.59
N GLU A 387 42.65 12.98 -44.60
CA GLU A 387 42.38 13.67 -43.33
C GLU A 387 42.48 15.21 -43.40
N LYS A 388 41.90 15.90 -42.39
CA LYS A 388 42.76 16.82 -41.61
C LYS A 388 42.34 16.96 -40.14
N LYS A 389 43.16 16.39 -39.23
CA LYS A 389 43.18 16.78 -37.81
C LYS A 389 43.94 18.12 -37.66
N ILE A 390 43.57 18.92 -36.65
CA ILE A 390 44.53 19.76 -35.92
C ILE A 390 44.27 19.59 -34.42
N ASN A 391 45.34 19.36 -33.65
CA ASN A 391 45.32 19.24 -32.19
C ASN A 391 45.75 20.56 -31.53
N GLY A 392 45.27 20.84 -30.31
CA GLY A 392 45.84 21.88 -29.44
C GLY A 392 44.76 22.66 -28.66
N ALA A 393 45.00 23.13 -27.43
CA ALA A 393 46.16 22.93 -26.55
C ALA A 393 45.76 23.04 -25.07
N LYS A 394 46.67 22.65 -24.15
CA LYS A 394 46.46 22.75 -22.69
C LYS A 394 46.88 24.12 -22.14
N GLN A 395 46.06 24.71 -21.27
CA GLN A 395 46.43 25.59 -20.14
C GLN A 395 45.23 25.54 -19.15
N ALA A 396 45.31 25.32 -17.83
CA ALA A 396 46.35 25.40 -16.81
C ALA A 396 46.67 26.81 -16.26
N ASN A 397 45.87 27.32 -15.30
CA ASN A 397 46.29 27.44 -13.88
C ASN A 397 45.33 28.24 -12.94
N LYS A 398 45.64 28.12 -11.64
CA LYS A 398 45.54 29.15 -10.56
C LYS A 398 44.23 29.34 -9.76
N MET A 399 44.24 28.70 -8.59
CA MET A 399 43.96 29.23 -7.23
C MET A 399 42.92 30.35 -7.01
N GLY A 400 42.01 30.09 -6.05
CA GLY A 400 41.94 30.92 -4.84
C GLY A 400 40.77 31.91 -4.69
N GLY A 401 39.88 31.64 -3.74
CA GLY A 401 38.86 32.59 -3.30
C GLY A 401 38.17 32.14 -2.00
N ARG A 402 38.43 32.83 -0.88
CA ARG A 402 37.86 32.51 0.44
C ARG A 402 37.53 33.77 1.26
N ARG A 403 36.28 34.24 1.17
CA ARG A 403 35.54 34.90 2.29
C ARG A 403 34.15 35.37 1.84
N ARG A 404 33.21 35.32 2.81
CA ARG A 404 32.16 36.31 3.19
C ARG A 404 31.66 37.26 2.08
N LYS A 405 30.35 37.46 1.98
CA LYS A 405 29.45 37.75 3.11
C LYS A 405 28.21 36.88 3.15
#